data_AF-A0AAD3R538-F1
#
_entry.id   AF-A0AAD3R538-F1
#
_cell.length_a   1.000
_cell.length_b   1.000
_cell.length_c   1.000
_cell.angle_alpha   90.00
_cell.angle_beta   90.00
_cell.angle_gamma   90.00
#
_symmetry.space_group_name_H-M   'P 1'
#
loop_
_entity.id
_entity.type
_entity.pdbx_description
1 polymer ?
#
loop_
_entity_poly.entity_id
_entity_poly.type
_entity_poly.pdbx_seq_one_letter_code
_entity_poly.pdbx_strand_id
1 'polypeptide(L)'
;MEDKGPRVADYFVVAGLTDPSKPLDQEIHFDDVCHKTAKPKAPITDVALVIRSIGEEVPPGFTCIETTPTGHSADLNNGGLMAPQIFLCYRRGRDKPPLTDLGVLYEWKERLKQGCHLIQTTPCGRPANISGNSSQRIYVTYRRAPESQPHAALAVTDICIIIPSKGETPPHTFCKVERNLNSSM
;
A
#
# COMPACT_ATOMS: atom_id res chain seq x y z
N MET A 1 11.76 -34.88 41.86
CA MET A 1 11.58 -34.81 40.40
C MET A 1 10.80 -33.55 40.13
N GLU A 2 11.48 -32.46 39.77
CA GLU A 2 10.84 -31.22 39.36
C GLU A 2 10.64 -31.26 37.84
N ASP A 3 9.37 -31.17 37.46
CA ASP A 3 8.88 -31.11 36.10
C ASP A 3 9.22 -29.75 35.48
N LYS A 4 10.13 -29.73 34.50
CA LYS A 4 10.42 -28.53 33.70
C LYS A 4 9.75 -28.70 32.33
N GLY A 5 8.56 -28.12 32.20
CA GLY A 5 7.84 -28.00 30.93
C GLY A 5 8.66 -27.27 29.84
N PRO A 6 8.18 -27.25 28.59
CA PRO A 6 8.94 -26.75 27.45
C PRO A 6 9.24 -25.26 27.61
N ARG A 7 10.52 -24.92 27.82
CA ARG A 7 11.01 -23.55 27.87
C ARG A 7 10.87 -22.92 26.48
N VAL A 8 10.12 -21.82 26.39
CA VAL A 8 9.80 -21.16 25.10
C VAL A 8 10.88 -20.18 24.63
N ALA A 9 11.84 -19.78 25.48
CA ALA A 9 13.09 -19.11 25.08
C ALA A 9 14.12 -19.06 26.23
N ASP A 10 15.42 -19.18 25.92
CA ASP A 10 16.53 -19.05 26.87
C ASP A 10 17.29 -17.70 26.78
N TYR A 11 16.89 -16.78 25.88
CA TYR A 11 17.59 -15.49 25.71
C TYR A 11 16.63 -14.34 25.37
N PHE A 12 16.93 -13.17 25.91
CA PHE A 12 16.38 -11.89 25.46
C PHE A 12 17.53 -11.02 24.96
N VAL A 13 17.29 -10.22 23.91
CA VAL A 13 18.25 -9.25 23.39
C VAL A 13 17.72 -7.86 23.68
N VAL A 14 18.54 -7.04 24.32
CA VAL A 14 18.31 -5.60 24.42
C VAL A 14 19.28 -4.94 23.45
N ALA A 15 18.75 -4.37 22.37
CA ALA A 15 19.53 -3.58 21.43
C ALA A 15 19.36 -2.09 21.77
N GLY A 16 20.47 -1.40 21.96
CA GLY A 16 20.54 0.05 22.13
C GLY A 16 21.77 0.57 21.39
N LEU A 17 21.63 1.76 20.79
CA LEU A 17 22.73 2.44 20.13
C LEU A 17 23.71 2.97 21.19
N THR A 18 24.99 2.63 21.06
CA THR A 18 26.10 3.18 21.87
C THR A 18 26.75 4.37 21.14
N ASP A 19 27.54 5.21 21.82
CA ASP A 19 28.21 6.36 21.19
C ASP A 19 29.02 6.06 19.90
N PRO A 20 29.68 4.88 19.74
CA PRO A 20 30.32 4.51 18.48
C PRO A 20 29.39 3.83 17.46
N SER A 21 28.13 3.53 17.82
CA SER A 21 27.20 2.86 16.91
C SER A 21 26.71 3.80 15.82
N LYS A 22 26.66 3.29 14.58
CA LYS A 22 26.15 4.03 13.43
C LYS A 22 24.67 3.68 13.23
N PRO A 23 23.84 4.61 12.74
CA PRO A 23 22.46 4.29 12.37
C PRO A 23 22.43 3.11 11.39
N LEU A 24 21.38 2.28 11.46
CA LEU A 24 21.22 1.09 10.60
C LEU A 24 21.41 1.40 9.10
N ASP A 25 21.06 2.63 8.68
CA ASP A 25 21.26 3.14 7.33
C ASP A 25 22.74 3.14 6.86
N GLN A 26 23.71 3.08 7.77
CA GLN A 26 25.15 3.09 7.53
C GLN A 26 25.83 1.72 7.63
N GLU A 27 25.21 0.72 8.27
CA GLU A 27 25.78 -0.64 8.44
C GLU A 27 25.36 -1.64 7.34
N ILE A 28 24.59 -1.21 6.35
CA ILE A 28 24.11 -2.06 5.24
C ILE A 28 25.20 -2.31 4.17
N HIS A 29 26.39 -2.75 4.58
CA HIS A 29 27.39 -3.36 3.68
C HIS A 29 27.62 -4.81 4.10
N PHE A 30 26.61 -5.64 3.80
CA PHE A 30 26.76 -7.09 3.81
C PHE A 30 27.37 -7.52 2.47
N ASP A 31 28.68 -7.79 2.48
CA ASP A 31 29.44 -8.35 1.36
C ASP A 31 29.10 -9.85 1.19
N ASP A 32 27.88 -10.14 0.73
CA ASP A 32 27.55 -11.44 0.15
C ASP A 32 27.05 -11.26 -1.28
N VAL A 33 27.53 -12.10 -2.18
CA VAL A 33 27.47 -11.96 -3.65
C VAL A 33 26.02 -12.07 -4.19
N CYS A 34 25.04 -12.34 -3.32
CA CYS A 34 23.60 -12.37 -3.61
C CYS A 34 22.84 -11.04 -3.29
N HIS A 35 23.46 -10.09 -2.58
CA HIS A 35 22.82 -8.83 -2.15
C HIS A 35 23.47 -7.58 -2.76
N LYS A 36 23.75 -7.59 -4.07
CA LYS A 36 24.06 -6.33 -4.74
C LYS A 36 22.81 -5.45 -4.76
N THR A 37 22.82 -4.42 -3.92
CA THR A 37 22.08 -3.15 -4.10
C THR A 37 20.56 -3.11 -3.84
N ALA A 38 20.05 -3.68 -2.75
CA ALA A 38 18.73 -3.25 -2.28
C ALA A 38 18.86 -1.94 -1.48
N LYS A 39 19.10 -0.81 -2.17
CA LYS A 39 18.89 0.50 -1.53
C LYS A 39 17.44 0.52 -1.02
N PRO A 40 17.19 0.85 0.27
CA PRO A 40 15.83 0.95 0.76
C PRO A 40 15.02 1.90 -0.14
N LYS A 41 14.01 1.35 -0.82
CA LYS A 41 13.11 2.15 -1.67
C LYS A 41 12.55 3.28 -0.80
N ALA A 42 12.44 4.47 -1.37
CA ALA A 42 11.75 5.56 -0.68
C ALA A 42 10.32 5.12 -0.33
N PRO A 43 9.77 5.58 0.81
CA PRO A 43 8.40 5.22 1.18
C PRO A 43 7.40 5.80 0.18
N ILE A 44 6.21 5.25 0.16
CA ILE A 44 5.11 5.77 -0.64
C ILE A 44 4.59 7.04 0.03
N THR A 45 4.65 8.14 -0.69
CA THR A 45 4.16 9.44 -0.23
C THR A 45 2.83 9.79 -0.86
N ASP A 46 2.46 9.27 -2.03
CA ASP A 46 1.17 9.58 -2.63
C ASP A 46 0.56 8.38 -3.34
N VAL A 47 -0.77 8.44 -3.46
CA VAL A 47 -1.58 7.52 -4.25
C VAL A 47 -2.57 8.33 -5.10
N ALA A 48 -2.87 7.84 -6.28
CA ALA A 48 -3.84 8.42 -7.21
C ALA A 48 -4.56 7.30 -7.97
N LEU A 49 -5.76 7.59 -8.45
CA LEU A 49 -6.50 6.69 -9.33
C LEU A 49 -6.53 7.30 -10.74
N VAL A 50 -6.36 6.46 -11.76
CA VAL A 50 -6.48 6.85 -13.17
C VAL A 50 -7.48 5.94 -13.88
N ILE A 51 -8.22 6.52 -14.83
CA ILE A 51 -9.18 5.82 -15.67
C ILE A 51 -8.60 5.64 -17.06
N ARG A 52 -7.99 4.48 -17.32
CA ARG A 52 -7.25 4.23 -18.57
C ARG A 52 -8.17 4.10 -19.78
N SER A 53 -9.40 3.60 -19.58
CA SER A 53 -10.38 3.41 -20.66
C SER A 53 -10.86 4.71 -21.32
N ILE A 54 -10.59 5.87 -20.71
CA ILE A 54 -10.93 7.20 -21.26
C ILE A 54 -9.68 8.04 -21.56
N GLY A 55 -8.51 7.41 -21.61
CA GLY A 55 -7.25 8.05 -22.00
C GLY A 55 -6.54 8.81 -20.89
N GLU A 56 -6.85 8.61 -19.60
CA GLU A 56 -6.02 9.17 -18.54
C GLU A 56 -4.65 8.50 -18.50
N GLU A 57 -3.60 9.29 -18.29
CA GLU A 57 -2.22 8.84 -18.19
C GLU A 57 -1.74 8.83 -16.73
N VAL A 58 -0.65 8.08 -16.50
CA VAL A 58 0.00 8.03 -15.19
C VAL A 58 0.58 9.42 -14.87
N PRO A 59 0.29 10.00 -13.70
CA PRO A 59 0.81 11.33 -13.37
C PRO A 59 2.34 11.37 -13.31
N PRO A 60 2.98 12.52 -13.59
CA PRO A 60 4.42 12.65 -13.52
C PRO A 60 5.00 12.20 -12.17
N GLY A 61 5.99 11.31 -12.21
CA GLY A 61 6.65 10.75 -11.03
C GLY A 61 5.87 9.64 -10.32
N PHE A 62 4.70 9.25 -10.81
CA PHE A 62 3.95 8.10 -10.28
C PHE A 62 4.30 6.82 -11.04
N THR A 63 4.09 5.68 -10.39
CA THR A 63 4.11 4.34 -10.95
C THR A 63 2.71 3.76 -10.89
N CYS A 64 2.21 3.24 -12.00
CA CYS A 64 0.92 2.57 -12.08
C CYS A 64 1.06 1.08 -11.78
N ILE A 65 0.16 0.53 -10.97
CA ILE A 65 0.04 -0.91 -10.76
C ILE A 65 -0.88 -1.43 -11.85
N GLU A 66 -0.30 -1.90 -12.96
CA GLU A 66 -1.07 -2.41 -14.11
C GLU A 66 -1.42 -3.89 -13.98
N THR A 67 -0.58 -4.66 -13.27
CA THR A 67 -0.74 -6.11 -13.12
C THR A 67 -0.65 -6.57 -11.67
N THR A 68 -1.36 -7.65 -11.35
CA THR A 68 -1.25 -8.38 -10.09
C THR A 68 0.08 -9.16 -10.03
N PRO A 69 0.48 -9.69 -8.86
CA PRO A 69 1.69 -10.51 -8.74
C PRO A 69 1.74 -11.72 -9.69
N THR A 70 0.59 -12.29 -10.08
CA THR A 70 0.55 -13.42 -11.03
C THR A 70 0.31 -13.01 -12.49
N GLY A 71 0.29 -11.69 -12.78
CA GLY A 71 0.19 -11.16 -14.13
C GLY A 71 -1.24 -10.94 -14.65
N HIS A 72 -2.25 -11.00 -13.79
CA HIS A 72 -3.60 -10.56 -14.16
C HIS A 72 -3.69 -9.03 -14.21
N SER A 73 -4.69 -8.48 -14.92
CA SER A 73 -4.97 -7.04 -14.88
C SER A 73 -5.28 -6.60 -13.45
N ALA A 74 -4.66 -5.52 -12.99
CA ALA A 74 -4.91 -4.90 -11.68
C ALA A 74 -6.05 -3.86 -11.71
N ASP A 75 -6.92 -3.93 -12.71
CA ASP A 75 -8.13 -3.11 -12.80
C ASP A 75 -9.03 -3.30 -11.57
N LEU A 76 -9.25 -2.21 -10.84
CA LEU A 76 -10.02 -2.20 -9.59
C LEU A 76 -11.53 -2.36 -9.80
N ASN A 77 -12.02 -2.21 -11.04
CA ASN A 77 -13.44 -2.29 -11.40
C ASN A 77 -13.79 -3.60 -12.16
N ASN A 78 -12.91 -4.59 -12.11
CA ASN A 78 -13.14 -5.97 -12.56
C ASN A 78 -13.70 -6.12 -14.00
N GLY A 79 -13.19 -5.35 -14.95
CA GLY A 79 -13.14 -5.74 -16.37
C GLY A 79 -14.48 -5.95 -17.09
N GLY A 80 -15.59 -5.37 -16.63
CA GLY A 80 -16.82 -5.32 -17.43
C GLY A 80 -16.56 -4.65 -18.78
N LEU A 81 -17.11 -5.18 -19.88
CA LEU A 81 -16.79 -4.75 -21.26
C LEU A 81 -16.94 -3.24 -21.50
N MET A 82 -17.82 -2.58 -20.73
CA MET A 82 -18.10 -1.14 -20.80
C MET A 82 -17.83 -0.41 -19.47
N ALA A 83 -17.22 -1.11 -18.51
CA ALA A 83 -16.89 -0.52 -17.22
C ALA A 83 -15.63 0.35 -17.34
N PRO A 84 -15.54 1.47 -16.61
CA PRO A 84 -14.30 2.24 -16.52
C PRO A 84 -13.15 1.35 -16.02
N GLN A 85 -12.02 1.35 -16.73
CA GLN A 85 -10.82 0.63 -16.29
C GLN A 85 -10.02 1.51 -15.32
N ILE A 86 -10.03 1.17 -14.04
CA ILE A 86 -9.52 2.01 -12.96
C ILE A 86 -8.26 1.39 -12.38
N PHE A 87 -7.16 2.14 -12.38
CA PHE A 87 -5.88 1.65 -11.86
C PHE A 87 -5.33 2.54 -10.76
N LEU A 88 -4.65 1.91 -9.79
CA LEU A 88 -3.97 2.59 -8.70
C LEU A 88 -2.55 2.97 -9.12
N CYS A 89 -2.24 4.24 -8.98
CA CYS A 89 -0.90 4.80 -9.12
C CYS A 89 -0.37 5.20 -7.75
N TYR A 90 0.93 5.10 -7.54
CA TYR A 90 1.59 5.59 -6.34
C TYR A 90 2.86 6.36 -6.68
N ARG A 91 3.28 7.27 -5.79
CA ARG A 91 4.56 7.97 -5.87
C ARG A 91 5.39 7.67 -4.64
N ARG A 92 6.67 7.40 -4.85
CA ARG A 92 7.66 7.25 -3.78
C ARG A 92 8.45 8.53 -3.62
N GLY A 93 8.78 8.89 -2.40
CA GLY A 93 9.51 10.13 -2.12
C GLY A 93 9.93 10.27 -0.67
N ARG A 94 10.74 11.29 -0.41
CA ARG A 94 11.09 11.78 0.94
C ARG A 94 10.87 13.29 1.04
N ASP A 95 10.14 13.86 0.07
CA ASP A 95 9.79 15.27 -0.05
C ASP A 95 8.70 15.71 0.93
N LYS A 96 7.97 14.75 1.51
CA LYS A 96 6.90 14.96 2.51
C LYS A 96 6.64 13.68 3.30
N PRO A 97 5.85 13.74 4.40
CA PRO A 97 5.62 12.57 5.24
C PRO A 97 4.99 11.39 4.48
N PRO A 98 5.38 10.16 4.82
CA PRO A 98 4.90 8.95 4.13
C PRO A 98 3.42 8.69 4.41
N LEU A 99 2.82 7.88 3.55
CA LEU A 99 1.54 7.25 3.86
C LEU A 99 1.77 6.17 4.92
N THR A 100 0.85 6.07 5.88
CA THR A 100 0.92 5.08 6.97
C THR A 100 -0.22 4.08 6.93
N ASP A 101 -1.24 4.33 6.12
CA ASP A 101 -2.38 3.45 5.95
C ASP A 101 -3.02 3.65 4.58
N LEU A 102 -3.55 2.56 4.02
CA LEU A 102 -4.41 2.55 2.84
C LEU A 102 -5.67 1.79 3.17
N GLY A 103 -6.80 2.30 2.69
CA GLY A 103 -8.10 1.72 2.99
C GLY A 103 -9.08 1.88 1.84
N VAL A 104 -10.27 1.32 2.06
CA VAL A 104 -11.42 1.43 1.17
C VAL A 104 -12.58 1.95 1.99
N LEU A 105 -13.26 2.96 1.47
CA LEU A 105 -14.48 3.51 2.04
C LEU A 105 -15.69 3.10 1.20
N TYR A 106 -16.65 2.44 1.84
CA TYR A 106 -18.01 2.29 1.32
C TYR A 106 -18.89 3.40 1.91
N GLU A 107 -19.18 4.45 1.15
CA GLU A 107 -19.88 5.63 1.71
C GLU A 107 -21.25 5.30 2.30
N TRP A 108 -21.92 4.25 1.82
CA TRP A 108 -23.23 3.84 2.32
C TRP A 108 -23.17 3.03 3.62
N LYS A 109 -22.00 2.50 3.99
CA LYS A 109 -21.84 1.59 5.13
C LYS A 109 -21.08 2.24 6.29
N GLU A 110 -20.14 3.13 6.00
CA GLU A 110 -19.30 3.74 7.03
C GLU A 110 -18.92 5.18 6.69
N ARG A 111 -18.52 5.94 7.71
CA ARG A 111 -18.00 7.31 7.54
C ARG A 111 -16.48 7.26 7.43
N LEU A 112 -15.91 8.26 6.75
CA LEU A 112 -14.46 8.43 6.67
C LEU A 112 -13.85 8.51 8.07
N LYS A 113 -12.86 7.64 8.34
CA LYS A 113 -12.15 7.60 9.62
C LYS A 113 -11.37 8.90 9.84
N GLN A 114 -11.26 9.33 11.10
CA GLN A 114 -10.48 10.52 11.46
C GLN A 114 -9.02 10.38 11.00
N GLY A 115 -8.48 11.48 10.46
CA GLY A 115 -7.11 11.55 9.93
C GLY A 115 -6.91 10.79 8.61
N CYS A 116 -7.94 10.16 8.04
CA CYS A 116 -7.88 9.62 6.69
C CYS A 116 -8.37 10.65 5.67
N HIS A 117 -7.83 10.56 4.46
CA HIS A 117 -8.21 11.35 3.31
C HIS A 117 -8.84 10.44 2.25
N LEU A 118 -9.76 11.01 1.47
CA LEU A 118 -10.49 10.32 0.43
C LEU A 118 -9.94 10.71 -0.95
N ILE A 119 -9.68 9.73 -1.81
CA ILE A 119 -9.39 10.00 -3.23
C ILE A 119 -10.74 10.13 -3.95
N GLN A 120 -11.26 11.36 -4.00
CA GLN A 120 -12.56 11.63 -4.63
C GLN A 120 -12.46 11.79 -6.14
N THR A 121 -11.34 12.31 -6.62
CA THR A 121 -11.12 12.60 -8.04
C THR A 121 -9.80 12.03 -8.56
N THR A 122 -9.80 11.71 -9.84
CA THR A 122 -8.59 11.43 -10.60
C THR A 122 -7.78 12.73 -10.76
N PRO A 123 -6.48 12.64 -11.11
CA PRO A 123 -5.66 13.80 -11.44
C PRO A 123 -6.24 14.68 -12.56
N CYS A 124 -7.05 14.11 -13.46
CA CYS A 124 -7.74 14.84 -14.52
C CYS A 124 -9.11 15.41 -14.07
N GLY A 125 -9.46 15.32 -12.79
CA GLY A 125 -10.67 15.91 -12.20
C GLY A 125 -11.93 15.06 -12.33
N ARG A 126 -11.82 13.79 -12.74
CA ARG A 126 -12.99 12.90 -12.88
C ARG A 126 -13.29 12.18 -11.58
N PRO A 127 -14.53 11.74 -11.32
CA PRO A 127 -14.85 10.97 -10.12
C PRO A 127 -14.02 9.67 -10.05
N ALA A 128 -13.35 9.44 -8.92
CA ALA A 128 -12.53 8.25 -8.67
C ALA A 128 -13.32 7.13 -7.98
N ASN A 129 -14.60 6.99 -8.32
CA ASN A 129 -15.49 5.96 -7.78
C ASN A 129 -15.20 4.60 -8.45
N ILE A 130 -14.87 3.59 -7.64
CA ILE A 130 -14.42 2.28 -8.12
C ILE A 130 -15.59 1.39 -8.57
N SER A 131 -16.79 1.61 -8.04
CA SER A 131 -17.97 0.78 -8.33
C SER A 131 -18.55 0.96 -9.75
N GLY A 132 -17.88 1.73 -10.61
CA GLY A 132 -18.29 1.98 -11.98
C GLY A 132 -19.67 2.64 -12.07
N ASN A 133 -20.63 1.90 -12.64
CA ASN A 133 -22.00 2.36 -12.89
C ASN A 133 -22.99 2.05 -11.74
N SER A 134 -22.51 1.47 -10.63
CA SER A 134 -23.35 1.24 -9.46
C SER A 134 -23.67 2.55 -8.75
N SER A 135 -24.83 2.62 -8.09
CA SER A 135 -25.18 3.72 -7.19
C SER A 135 -24.36 3.70 -5.90
N GLN A 136 -23.74 2.57 -5.60
CA GLN A 136 -22.77 2.42 -4.50
C GLN A 136 -21.55 3.30 -4.76
N ARG A 137 -21.01 3.96 -3.74
CA ARG A 137 -19.83 4.82 -3.86
C ARG A 137 -18.67 4.24 -3.07
N ILE A 138 -17.69 3.71 -3.80
CA ILE A 138 -16.52 3.02 -3.27
C ILE A 138 -15.29 3.85 -3.62
N TYR A 139 -14.50 4.22 -2.62
CA TYR A 139 -13.31 5.04 -2.83
C TYR A 139 -12.11 4.48 -2.09
N VAL A 140 -10.91 4.72 -2.63
CA VAL A 140 -9.66 4.53 -1.88
C VAL A 140 -9.49 5.66 -0.88
N THR A 141 -9.05 5.31 0.32
CA THR A 141 -8.62 6.25 1.36
C THR A 141 -7.16 6.05 1.70
N TYR A 142 -6.51 7.09 2.19
CA TYR A 142 -5.15 6.98 2.75
C TYR A 142 -5.03 7.77 4.06
N ARG A 143 -4.07 7.40 4.90
CA ARG A 143 -3.61 8.23 6.02
C ARG A 143 -2.17 8.63 5.77
N ARG A 144 -1.86 9.90 6.04
CA ARG A 144 -0.49 10.43 5.99
C ARG A 144 0.06 10.58 7.39
N ALA A 145 1.33 10.29 7.59
CA ALA A 145 2.02 10.63 8.83
C ALA A 145 1.99 12.16 9.06
N PRO A 146 1.93 12.61 10.32
CA PRO A 146 2.07 14.03 10.63
C PRO A 146 3.50 14.51 10.30
N GLU A 147 3.66 15.80 9.97
CA GLU A 147 4.96 16.43 9.68
C GLU A 147 5.98 16.28 10.82
N SER A 148 5.51 16.15 12.06
CA SER A 148 6.35 15.94 13.23
C SER A 148 6.97 14.53 13.33
N GLN A 149 6.51 13.56 12.52
CA GLN A 149 6.99 12.17 12.52
C GLN A 149 7.27 11.67 11.08
N PRO A 150 8.24 12.25 10.37
CA PRO A 150 8.51 11.91 8.97
C PRO A 150 9.13 10.50 8.79
N HIS A 151 9.76 9.95 9.84
CA HIS A 151 10.35 8.60 9.85
C HIS A 151 9.41 7.59 10.53
N ALA A 152 8.16 7.50 10.06
CA ALA A 152 7.20 6.57 10.63
C ALA A 152 7.62 5.11 10.37
N ALA A 153 7.79 4.32 11.44
CA ALA A 153 8.01 2.87 11.35
C ALA A 153 6.88 2.13 10.61
N LEU A 154 5.72 2.78 10.49
CA LEU A 154 4.52 2.28 9.81
C LEU A 154 4.38 2.80 8.37
N ALA A 155 5.44 3.33 7.77
CA ALA A 155 5.39 3.84 6.40
C ALA A 155 5.03 2.72 5.41
N VAL A 156 4.07 2.98 4.54
CA VAL A 156 3.74 2.10 3.41
C VAL A 156 4.90 2.14 2.42
N THR A 157 5.56 1.01 2.21
CA THR A 157 6.73 0.89 1.33
C THR A 157 6.39 0.28 -0.02
N ASP A 158 5.33 -0.52 -0.08
CA ASP A 158 4.86 -1.17 -1.29
C ASP A 158 3.34 -1.38 -1.30
N ILE A 159 2.78 -1.49 -2.50
CA ILE A 159 1.36 -1.74 -2.73
C ILE A 159 1.25 -2.75 -3.86
N CYS A 160 0.43 -3.79 -3.66
CA CYS A 160 0.05 -4.71 -4.71
C CYS A 160 -1.47 -4.88 -4.73
N ILE A 161 -2.01 -5.15 -5.91
CA ILE A 161 -3.40 -5.56 -6.07
C ILE A 161 -3.42 -7.09 -6.20
N ILE A 162 -4.31 -7.74 -5.47
CA ILE A 162 -4.54 -9.18 -5.56
C ILE A 162 -5.98 -9.47 -5.94
N ILE A 163 -6.20 -10.61 -6.59
CA ILE A 163 -7.51 -11.14 -6.97
C ILE A 163 -7.69 -12.49 -6.26
N PRO A 164 -8.28 -12.51 -5.05
CA PRO A 164 -8.46 -13.74 -4.28
C PRO A 164 -9.30 -14.79 -5.02
N SER A 165 -10.25 -14.37 -5.87
CA SER A 165 -11.06 -15.28 -6.69
C SER A 165 -10.25 -16.02 -7.77
N LYS A 166 -9.01 -15.58 -8.04
CA LYS A 166 -8.03 -16.28 -8.91
C LYS A 166 -7.00 -17.08 -8.10
N GLY A 167 -7.21 -17.23 -6.79
CA GLY A 167 -6.30 -17.96 -5.90
C GLY A 167 -5.10 -17.16 -5.42
N GLU A 168 -5.06 -15.84 -5.67
CA GLU A 168 -3.97 -14.99 -5.18
C GLU A 168 -4.11 -14.70 -3.68
N THR A 169 -2.99 -14.72 -2.98
CA THR A 169 -2.88 -14.32 -1.57
C THR A 169 -1.95 -13.11 -1.44
N PRO A 170 -2.08 -12.31 -0.37
CA PRO A 170 -1.13 -11.23 -0.10
C PRO A 170 0.30 -11.79 -0.05
N PRO A 171 1.28 -11.15 -0.71
CA PRO A 171 2.67 -11.56 -0.61
C PRO A 171 3.20 -11.48 0.83
N HIS A 172 4.31 -12.16 1.11
CA HIS A 172 4.96 -12.11 2.42
C HIS A 172 5.24 -10.65 2.84
N THR A 173 4.96 -10.31 4.11
CA THR A 173 5.02 -8.95 4.71
C THR A 173 3.95 -7.93 4.25
N PHE A 174 3.02 -8.28 3.37
CA PHE A 174 1.92 -7.39 3.02
C PHE A 174 0.74 -7.55 3.98
N CYS A 175 0.18 -6.43 4.42
CA CYS A 175 -1.11 -6.40 5.12
C CYS A 175 -2.23 -6.27 4.10
N LYS A 176 -3.19 -7.20 4.13
CA LYS A 176 -4.39 -7.13 3.29
C LYS A 176 -5.35 -6.08 3.84
N VAL A 177 -5.81 -5.19 2.97
CA VAL A 177 -6.98 -4.36 3.27
C VAL A 177 -8.21 -5.27 3.21
N GLU A 178 -8.83 -5.55 4.36
CA GLU A 178 -9.98 -6.46 4.50
C GLU A 178 -11.30 -5.83 4.00
N ARG A 179 -11.30 -5.37 2.75
CA ARG A 179 -12.45 -4.81 2.04
C ARG A 179 -12.38 -5.23 0.58
N ASN A 180 -13.50 -5.75 0.05
CA ASN A 180 -13.61 -6.14 -1.35
C ASN A 180 -14.01 -4.92 -2.21
N LEU A 181 -13.17 -4.51 -3.15
CA LEU A 181 -13.48 -3.40 -4.05
C LEU A 181 -14.64 -3.67 -5.01
N ASN A 182 -14.94 -4.95 -5.26
CA ASN A 182 -15.97 -5.44 -6.16
C ASN A 182 -17.18 -6.01 -5.41
N SER A 183 -17.58 -5.41 -4.29
CA SER A 183 -18.75 -5.85 -3.52
C SER A 183 -20.08 -5.49 -4.23
N SER A 184 -20.25 -5.93 -5.47
CA SER A 184 -21.56 -6.03 -6.11
C SER A 184 -22.22 -7.34 -5.67
N MET A 185 -22.46 -7.48 -4.37
CA MET A 185 -23.44 -8.34 -3.69
C MET A 185 -23.23 -8.25 -2.18
#